data_AF-A0AA88KFN3-F1
#
_entry.id   AF-A0AA88KFN3-F1
#
_cell.length_a   1.000
_cell.length_b   1.000
_cell.length_c   1.000
_cell.angle_alpha   90.00
_cell.angle_beta   90.00
_cell.angle_gamma   90.00
#
_symmetry.space_group_name_H-M   'P 1'
#
loop_
_entity.id
_entity.type
_entity.pdbx_description
1 polymer ?
#
loop_
_entity_poly.entity_id
_entity_poly.type
_entity_poly.pdbx_seq_one_letter_code
_entity_poly.pdbx_strand_id
1 'polypeptide(L)'
;MDSTSTNSDHECNELSFRNDSSHTRHEQLTSNSATFSKNISEHTCPNTVSKFRSYSISNSKQFLNYFRNEFCEKFPQTPFVSLQAQKIFYHEVLHNFLSEKFPIPSQFKLNVIKYYIEVIDSDESGANHEGIYDPLIEEFSELMIQNENSGKELFYEYDLKESSFRVYDFLTSENPIAIRIWPQFANVGMSLWSAGFILIEYILANVDDFKHKNITELGSGVGLLGLVLMACIDKKNRGVITLTDYLPCVLENCAFCLSLNNIPYQLYNLNTFMYLPQTLYRMRMPKANEKEMWFA
;
A
#
# COMPACT_ATOMS: atom_id res chain seq x y z
N MET A 1 -74.17 -12.47 -31.63
CA MET A 1 -74.74 -12.87 -30.33
C MET A 1 -73.57 -12.84 -29.34
N ASP A 2 -73.09 -11.68 -28.87
CA ASP A 2 -73.80 -10.60 -28.14
C ASP A 2 -74.37 -11.13 -26.80
N SER A 3 -74.29 -10.48 -25.63
CA SER A 3 -73.48 -9.35 -25.09
C SER A 3 -73.73 -9.27 -23.55
N THR A 4 -73.16 -8.44 -22.65
CA THR A 4 -72.16 -7.33 -22.69
C THR A 4 -71.62 -7.05 -21.27
N SER A 5 -70.35 -6.60 -21.13
CA SER A 5 -69.86 -5.62 -20.11
C SER A 5 -69.75 -6.05 -18.63
N THR A 6 -68.98 -5.38 -17.74
CA THR A 6 -68.38 -4.01 -17.74
C THR A 6 -66.98 -3.93 -17.10
N ASN A 7 -66.28 -2.81 -17.36
CA ASN A 7 -64.92 -2.45 -16.91
C ASN A 7 -64.80 -2.09 -15.42
N SER A 8 -63.57 -2.04 -14.91
CA SER A 8 -63.03 -0.80 -14.31
C SER A 8 -61.49 -0.83 -14.20
N ASP A 9 -60.86 0.23 -14.70
CA ASP A 9 -59.42 0.46 -14.63
C ASP A 9 -59.04 1.22 -13.36
N HIS A 10 -57.77 1.14 -12.93
CA HIS A 10 -57.20 2.13 -12.01
C HIS A 10 -55.75 2.46 -12.34
N GLU A 11 -55.54 3.70 -12.79
CA GLU A 11 -54.23 4.33 -13.00
C GLU A 11 -53.84 5.22 -11.81
N CYS A 12 -52.52 5.39 -11.66
CA CYS A 12 -51.77 6.56 -11.17
C CYS A 12 -52.34 7.52 -10.11
N ASN A 13 -51.49 7.87 -9.15
CA ASN A 13 -51.19 9.29 -8.89
C ASN A 13 -49.81 9.50 -8.26
N GLU A 14 -49.11 10.52 -8.77
CA GLU A 14 -47.96 11.14 -8.13
C GLU A 14 -48.42 12.02 -6.95
N LEU A 15 -47.56 12.24 -5.94
CA LEU A 15 -47.65 13.44 -5.10
C LEU A 15 -46.26 13.94 -4.71
N SER A 16 -46.12 15.26 -4.68
CA SER A 16 -44.84 15.97 -4.59
C SER A 16 -44.68 16.76 -3.29
N PHE A 17 -43.41 17.00 -2.94
CA PHE A 17 -42.85 18.00 -2.02
C PHE A 17 -43.74 18.73 -1.01
N ARG A 18 -43.32 18.67 0.27
CA ARG A 18 -43.19 19.88 1.12
C ARG A 18 -42.06 19.70 2.16
N ASN A 19 -41.27 20.76 2.32
CA ASN A 19 -40.32 20.89 3.43
C ASN A 19 -41.08 21.11 4.75
N ASP A 20 -40.52 20.62 5.87
CA ASP A 20 -40.31 21.51 7.01
C ASP A 20 -39.14 21.05 7.91
N SER A 21 -38.88 21.81 8.96
CA SER A 21 -37.53 22.06 9.48
C SER A 21 -37.30 21.65 10.95
N SER A 22 -36.04 21.75 11.38
CA SER A 22 -35.53 21.69 12.77
C SER A 22 -35.47 20.32 13.50
N HIS A 23 -34.27 19.78 13.68
CA HIS A 23 -33.51 19.96 14.94
C HIS A 23 -32.10 19.34 14.86
N THR A 24 -31.08 20.19 14.87
CA THR A 24 -29.67 19.78 15.03
C THR A 24 -29.36 19.47 16.49
N ARG A 25 -28.98 18.21 16.78
CA ARG A 25 -28.16 17.87 17.96
C ARG A 25 -26.81 17.35 17.49
N HIS A 26 -25.82 18.24 17.50
CA HIS A 26 -24.42 17.81 17.54
C HIS A 26 -24.11 17.32 18.94
N GLU A 27 -23.96 16.01 19.14
CA GLU A 27 -23.23 15.49 20.29
C GLU A 27 -21.75 15.35 19.92
N GLN A 28 -20.91 16.05 20.68
CA GLN A 28 -19.47 16.11 20.48
C GLN A 28 -18.78 14.87 21.05
N LEU A 29 -18.54 13.85 20.22
CA LEU A 29 -17.61 12.77 20.54
C LEU A 29 -16.16 13.28 20.46
N THR A 30 -15.66 13.76 21.61
CA THR A 30 -14.37 14.43 21.74
C THR A 30 -13.23 13.47 22.13
N SER A 31 -12.28 13.32 21.21
CA SER A 31 -10.82 13.42 21.48
C SER A 31 -10.12 12.52 22.51
N ASN A 32 -10.61 11.31 22.84
CA ASN A 32 -9.87 10.40 23.73
C ASN A 32 -8.94 9.37 23.06
N SER A 33 -9.00 9.20 21.72
CA SER A 33 -8.09 8.29 20.99
C SER A 33 -6.70 8.91 20.72
N ALA A 34 -6.64 10.22 20.44
CA ALA A 34 -5.43 10.90 19.97
C ALA A 34 -4.34 11.15 21.03
N THR A 35 -4.60 10.84 22.30
CA THR A 35 -3.67 11.03 23.44
C THR A 35 -2.89 9.78 23.80
N PHE A 36 -3.34 8.58 23.41
CA PHE A 36 -2.61 7.34 23.71
C PHE A 36 -1.38 7.15 22.81
N SER A 37 -1.49 7.55 21.54
CA SER A 37 -0.48 7.31 20.48
C SER A 37 0.71 8.28 20.47
N LYS A 38 0.79 9.28 21.38
CA LYS A 38 1.86 10.29 21.38
C LYS A 38 3.02 10.09 22.36
N ASN A 39 2.93 9.11 23.28
CA ASN A 39 3.97 8.85 24.29
C ASN A 39 4.56 7.42 24.21
N ILE A 40 4.31 6.72 23.11
CA ILE A 40 4.81 5.36 22.89
C ILE A 40 6.21 5.48 22.26
N SER A 41 7.25 5.36 23.11
CA SER A 41 8.64 5.33 22.65
C SER A 41 8.87 4.17 21.68
N GLU A 42 9.79 4.33 20.71
CA GLU A 42 10.19 3.29 19.74
C GLU A 42 10.57 1.94 20.39
N HIS A 43 10.88 1.94 21.69
CA HIS A 43 11.22 0.76 22.48
C HIS A 43 10.05 -0.16 22.87
N THR A 44 8.78 0.11 22.55
CA THR A 44 7.64 -0.76 22.97
C THR A 44 7.13 -1.73 21.90
N CYS A 45 7.07 -1.33 20.62
CA CYS A 45 6.53 -2.18 19.55
C CYS A 45 7.55 -3.27 19.10
N PRO A 46 7.16 -4.52 18.81
CA PRO A 46 8.03 -5.48 18.11
C PRO A 46 8.52 -4.95 16.75
N ASN A 47 9.75 -5.28 16.36
CA ASN A 47 10.33 -4.90 15.06
C ASN A 47 9.57 -5.50 13.87
N THR A 48 8.63 -6.40 14.13
CA THR A 48 7.81 -7.12 13.19
C THR A 48 7.12 -6.18 12.21
N VAL A 49 6.76 -4.97 12.63
CA VAL A 49 6.15 -3.98 11.72
C VAL A 49 7.15 -3.50 10.65
N SER A 50 8.46 -3.44 10.90
CA SER A 50 9.44 -3.16 9.84
C SER A 50 9.62 -4.35 8.89
N LYS A 51 9.62 -5.59 9.41
CA LYS A 51 9.66 -6.82 8.62
C LYS A 51 8.38 -7.08 7.80
N PHE A 52 7.22 -6.64 8.32
CA PHE A 52 5.92 -6.65 7.64
C PHE A 52 5.95 -5.85 6.33
N ARG A 53 6.79 -4.82 6.29
CA ARG A 53 6.96 -3.94 5.13
C ARG A 53 8.00 -4.47 4.14
N SER A 54 9.06 -5.14 4.59
CA SER A 54 10.17 -5.57 3.73
C SER A 54 9.96 -6.95 3.10
N TYR A 55 9.31 -7.88 3.79
CA TYR A 55 9.13 -9.23 3.29
C TYR A 55 7.89 -9.37 2.41
N SER A 56 8.06 -10.08 1.28
CA SER A 56 6.93 -10.64 0.53
C SER A 56 6.35 -11.84 1.25
N ILE A 57 5.79 -11.61 2.45
CA ILE A 57 5.09 -12.66 3.20
C ILE A 57 3.73 -12.87 2.54
N SER A 58 3.69 -13.68 1.49
CA SER A 58 2.45 -14.23 0.93
C SER A 58 1.76 -15.23 1.88
N ASN A 59 2.39 -15.55 3.02
CA ASN A 59 1.94 -16.54 3.99
C ASN A 59 1.63 -15.90 5.36
N SER A 60 0.37 -15.55 5.58
CA SER A 60 -0.11 -14.92 6.82
C SER A 60 0.24 -15.70 8.10
N LYS A 61 0.39 -17.04 8.06
CA LYS A 61 0.86 -17.84 9.20
C LYS A 61 2.33 -17.56 9.53
N GLN A 62 3.18 -17.45 8.50
CA GLN A 62 4.60 -17.14 8.70
C GLN A 62 4.77 -15.73 9.29
N PHE A 63 3.96 -14.76 8.86
CA PHE A 63 3.94 -13.44 9.47
C PHE A 63 3.58 -13.50 10.96
N LEU A 64 2.47 -14.18 11.29
CA LEU A 64 2.03 -14.32 12.68
C LEU A 64 3.08 -15.02 13.57
N ASN A 65 3.80 -16.00 13.03
CA ASN A 65 4.91 -16.66 13.73
C ASN A 65 6.09 -15.71 13.98
N TYR A 66 6.44 -14.81 13.04
CA TYR A 66 7.44 -13.78 13.29
C TYR A 66 6.99 -12.81 14.39
N PHE A 67 5.73 -12.34 14.33
CA PHE A 67 5.15 -11.50 15.38
C PHE A 67 5.22 -12.19 16.74
N ARG A 68 4.84 -13.47 16.83
CA ARG A 68 4.89 -14.28 18.04
C ARG A 68 6.29 -14.36 18.62
N ASN A 69 7.29 -14.68 17.80
CA ASN A 69 8.66 -14.83 18.27
C ASN A 69 9.20 -13.53 18.86
N GLU A 70 9.08 -12.41 18.13
CA GLU A 70 9.56 -11.11 18.63
C GLU A 70 8.73 -10.58 19.80
N PHE A 71 7.42 -10.86 19.84
CA PHE A 71 6.58 -10.53 20.99
C PHE A 71 7.06 -11.29 22.23
N CYS A 72 7.31 -12.60 22.14
CA CYS A 72 7.79 -13.40 23.26
C CYS A 72 9.23 -13.02 23.68
N GLU A 73 10.11 -12.64 22.76
CA GLU A 73 11.44 -12.09 23.09
C GLU A 73 11.32 -10.77 23.88
N LYS A 74 10.39 -9.89 23.46
CA LYS A 74 10.22 -8.54 24.03
C LYS A 74 9.40 -8.52 25.31
N PHE A 75 8.45 -9.43 25.45
CA PHE A 75 7.50 -9.54 26.56
C PHE A 75 7.50 -10.98 27.13
N PRO A 76 8.63 -11.47 27.67
CA PRO A 76 8.78 -12.89 28.06
C PRO A 76 7.87 -13.33 29.22
N GLN A 77 7.23 -12.39 29.92
CA GLN A 77 6.28 -12.65 31.01
C GLN A 77 4.81 -12.51 30.56
N THR A 78 4.56 -12.11 29.31
CA THR A 78 3.21 -11.88 28.77
C THR A 78 2.86 -13.02 27.81
N PRO A 79 1.84 -13.84 28.09
CA PRO A 79 1.40 -14.87 27.16
C PRO A 79 0.96 -14.28 25.83
N PHE A 80 1.36 -14.90 24.71
CA PHE A 80 1.07 -14.42 23.36
C PHE A 80 -0.42 -14.31 23.02
N VAL A 81 -1.27 -15.06 23.72
CA VAL A 81 -2.74 -15.06 23.54
C VAL A 81 -3.47 -14.14 24.52
N SER A 82 -2.76 -13.55 25.49
CA SER A 82 -3.37 -12.66 26.49
C SER A 82 -3.98 -11.41 25.87
N LEU A 83 -4.98 -10.81 26.53
CA LEU A 83 -5.63 -9.59 26.03
C LEU A 83 -4.64 -8.43 25.78
N GLN A 84 -3.55 -8.37 26.56
CA GLN A 84 -2.48 -7.39 26.34
C GLN A 84 -1.73 -7.63 25.02
N ALA A 85 -1.44 -8.89 24.67
CA ALA A 85 -0.84 -9.24 23.39
C ALA A 85 -1.79 -8.97 22.21
N GLN A 86 -3.09 -9.22 22.40
CA GLN A 86 -4.13 -8.92 21.40
C GLN A 86 -4.24 -7.41 21.13
N LYS A 87 -4.25 -6.58 22.18
CA LYS A 87 -4.25 -5.10 22.07
C LYS A 87 -3.00 -4.56 21.37
N ILE A 88 -1.82 -5.09 21.71
CA ILE A 88 -0.55 -4.71 21.06
C ILE A 88 -0.59 -5.08 19.57
N PHE A 89 -1.05 -6.28 19.22
CA PHE A 89 -1.21 -6.67 17.82
C PHE A 89 -2.17 -5.75 17.06
N TYR A 90 -3.34 -5.46 17.63
CA TYR A 90 -4.34 -4.60 17.00
C TYR A 90 -3.80 -3.19 16.74
N HIS A 91 -3.34 -2.48 17.78
CA HIS A 91 -2.89 -1.09 17.62
C HIS A 91 -1.54 -0.97 16.89
N GLU A 92 -0.56 -1.80 17.24
CA GLU A 92 0.81 -1.61 16.75
C GLU A 92 1.08 -2.29 15.41
N VAL A 93 0.30 -3.30 15.01
CA VAL A 93 0.48 -4.02 13.73
C VAL A 93 -0.62 -3.66 12.73
N LEU A 94 -1.90 -3.82 13.10
CA LEU A 94 -3.01 -3.60 12.16
C LEU A 94 -3.27 -2.11 11.91
N HIS A 95 -3.27 -1.30 12.97
CA HIS A 95 -3.55 0.15 12.94
C HIS A 95 -2.30 1.01 13.14
N ASN A 96 -1.13 0.48 12.75
CA ASN A 96 0.10 1.27 12.71
C ASN A 96 -0.06 2.41 11.69
N PHE A 97 0.46 3.61 11.98
CA PHE A 97 0.43 4.73 11.02
C PHE A 97 1.09 4.41 9.66
N LEU A 98 1.99 3.42 9.62
CA LEU A 98 2.59 2.95 8.36
C LEU A 98 1.74 1.90 7.64
N SER A 99 0.83 1.21 8.34
CA SER A 99 -0.24 0.41 7.73
C SER A 99 -1.32 1.30 7.10
N GLU A 100 -1.55 2.51 7.66
CA GLU A 100 -2.40 3.54 7.04
C GLU A 100 -1.73 4.19 5.82
N LYS A 101 -0.44 4.54 5.94
CA LYS A 101 0.33 5.18 4.85
C LYS A 101 0.63 4.22 3.68
N PHE A 102 0.85 2.94 3.97
CA PHE A 102 1.19 1.90 3.00
C PHE A 102 0.22 0.72 3.18
N PRO A 103 -0.99 0.79 2.61
CA PRO A 103 -2.06 -0.16 2.89
C PRO A 103 -1.68 -1.59 2.50
N ILE A 104 -2.03 -2.51 3.39
CA ILE A 104 -1.82 -3.95 3.25
C ILE A 104 -3.04 -4.54 2.51
N PRO A 105 -2.87 -5.52 1.60
CA PRO A 105 -4.00 -6.17 0.94
C PRO A 105 -5.03 -6.67 1.95
N SER A 106 -6.30 -6.28 1.80
CA SER A 106 -7.38 -6.62 2.75
C SER A 106 -7.50 -8.12 2.99
N GLN A 107 -7.37 -8.93 1.92
CA GLN A 107 -7.37 -10.39 2.01
C GLN A 107 -6.22 -10.95 2.85
N PHE A 108 -5.05 -10.30 2.86
CA PHE A 108 -3.94 -10.70 3.70
C PHE A 108 -4.15 -10.24 5.15
N LYS A 109 -4.66 -9.03 5.39
CA LYS A 109 -5.06 -8.55 6.73
C LYS A 109 -6.08 -9.52 7.36
N LEU A 110 -7.12 -9.86 6.61
CA LEU A 110 -8.15 -10.84 6.96
C LEU A 110 -7.55 -12.20 7.34
N ASN A 111 -6.64 -12.74 6.50
CA ASN A 111 -6.00 -14.04 6.77
C ASN A 111 -5.10 -14.01 8.01
N VAL A 112 -4.36 -12.92 8.27
CA VAL A 112 -3.55 -12.80 9.50
C VAL A 112 -4.46 -12.76 10.73
N ILE A 113 -5.51 -11.93 10.71
CA ILE A 113 -6.45 -11.81 11.84
C ILE A 113 -7.12 -13.16 12.11
N LYS A 114 -7.59 -13.85 11.06
CA LYS A 114 -8.15 -15.19 11.15
C LYS A 114 -7.21 -16.16 11.88
N TYR A 115 -5.95 -16.24 11.44
CA TYR A 115 -4.97 -17.14 12.07
C TYR A 115 -4.62 -16.75 13.51
N TYR A 116 -4.70 -15.47 13.86
CA TYR A 116 -4.48 -15.06 15.24
C TYR A 116 -5.67 -15.42 16.13
N ILE A 117 -6.90 -15.20 15.66
CA ILE A 117 -8.12 -15.69 16.31
C ILE A 117 -8.07 -17.20 16.51
N GLU A 118 -7.72 -17.99 15.48
CA GLU A 118 -7.55 -19.46 15.59
C GLU A 118 -6.53 -19.85 16.69
N VAL A 119 -5.43 -19.09 16.84
CA VAL A 119 -4.40 -19.32 17.88
C VAL A 119 -4.87 -18.92 19.28
N ILE A 120 -5.72 -17.90 19.41
CA ILE A 120 -6.30 -17.45 20.67
C ILE A 120 -7.40 -18.40 21.15
N ASP A 121 -8.26 -18.86 20.24
CA ASP A 121 -9.38 -19.78 20.51
C ASP A 121 -8.89 -21.21 20.84
N SER A 122 -7.72 -21.60 20.28
CA SER A 122 -7.06 -22.88 20.59
C SER A 122 -6.20 -22.85 21.87
N ASP A 123 -6.29 -21.83 22.73
CA ASP A 123 -5.50 -21.76 23.96
C ASP A 123 -6.05 -22.64 25.10
N GLU A 124 -5.50 -23.83 25.24
CA GLU A 124 -5.78 -24.71 26.39
C GLU A 124 -5.03 -24.30 27.68
N SER A 125 -4.10 -23.32 27.63
CA SER A 125 -3.29 -22.96 28.80
C SER A 125 -4.02 -22.12 29.86
N GLY A 126 -5.21 -21.60 29.52
CA GLY A 126 -5.98 -20.69 30.37
C GLY A 126 -5.35 -19.29 30.48
N ALA A 127 -4.34 -18.99 29.65
CA ALA A 127 -3.75 -17.65 29.59
C ALA A 127 -4.75 -16.64 29.02
N ASN A 128 -5.59 -17.06 28.07
CA ASN A 128 -6.67 -16.23 27.53
C ASN A 128 -7.99 -16.28 28.33
N HIS A 129 -7.93 -15.88 29.59
CA HIS A 129 -9.10 -15.84 30.48
C HIS A 129 -10.11 -14.71 30.18
N GLU A 130 -9.74 -13.72 29.35
CA GLU A 130 -10.57 -12.55 29.03
C GLU A 130 -11.31 -12.67 27.69
N GLY A 131 -11.10 -13.75 26.93
CA GLY A 131 -11.72 -13.95 25.61
C GLY A 131 -10.97 -13.26 24.46
N ILE A 132 -11.64 -13.06 23.32
CA ILE A 132 -11.06 -12.38 22.17
C ILE A 132 -11.38 -10.88 22.26
N TYR A 133 -10.40 -10.03 21.98
CA TYR A 133 -10.52 -8.58 22.01
C TYR A 133 -11.55 -8.10 20.98
N ASP A 134 -12.65 -7.48 21.42
CA ASP A 134 -13.79 -7.12 20.56
C ASP A 134 -13.41 -6.37 19.26
N PRO A 135 -12.53 -5.34 19.27
CA PRO A 135 -12.14 -4.64 18.04
C PRO A 135 -11.43 -5.53 16.99
N LEU A 136 -10.83 -6.65 17.42
CA LEU A 136 -10.25 -7.64 16.50
C LEU A 136 -11.34 -8.46 15.80
N ILE A 137 -12.45 -8.75 16.48
CA ILE A 137 -13.64 -9.42 15.92
C ILE A 137 -14.43 -8.46 15.02
N GLU A 138 -14.57 -7.20 15.41
CA GLU A 138 -15.19 -6.14 14.61
C GLU A 138 -14.46 -5.98 13.27
N GLU A 139 -13.15 -5.72 13.30
CA GLU A 139 -12.30 -5.61 12.10
C GLU A 139 -12.33 -6.89 11.25
N PHE A 140 -12.30 -8.08 11.85
CA PHE A 140 -12.43 -9.34 11.12
C PHE A 140 -13.77 -9.43 10.36
N SER A 141 -14.86 -9.04 11.01
CA SER A 141 -16.22 -9.06 10.46
C SER A 141 -16.38 -8.03 9.34
N GLU A 142 -15.86 -6.83 9.51
CA GLU A 142 -15.84 -5.80 8.48
C GLU A 142 -15.07 -6.25 7.24
N LEU A 143 -13.88 -6.84 7.42
CA LEU A 143 -13.07 -7.34 6.31
C LEU A 143 -13.78 -8.48 5.55
N MET A 144 -14.49 -9.38 6.25
CA MET A 144 -15.32 -10.41 5.60
C MET A 144 -16.42 -9.78 4.72
N ILE A 145 -17.19 -8.84 5.27
CA ILE A 145 -18.29 -8.14 4.56
C ILE A 145 -17.76 -7.35 3.36
N GLN A 146 -16.63 -6.66 3.51
CA GLN A 146 -16.01 -5.88 2.44
C GLN A 146 -15.48 -6.77 1.30
N ASN A 147 -14.97 -7.97 1.61
CA ASN A 147 -14.47 -8.92 0.62
C ASN A 147 -15.61 -9.44 -0.29
N GLU A 148 -16.81 -9.62 0.27
CA GLU A 148 -18.00 -10.07 -0.48
C GLU A 148 -18.66 -8.95 -1.31
N ASN A 149 -18.71 -7.73 -0.78
CA ASN A 149 -19.54 -6.65 -1.36
C ASN A 149 -18.81 -5.67 -2.26
N SER A 150 -17.47 -5.75 -2.39
CA SER A 150 -16.76 -4.65 -3.04
C SER A 150 -16.74 -4.70 -4.56
N GLY A 151 -17.18 -3.59 -5.17
CA GLY A 151 -16.86 -3.28 -6.56
C GLY A 151 -15.34 -3.18 -6.75
N LYS A 152 -14.88 -3.61 -7.94
CA LYS A 152 -13.45 -3.61 -8.28
C LYS A 152 -13.01 -2.20 -8.64
N GLU A 153 -12.05 -1.67 -7.90
CA GLU A 153 -11.35 -0.44 -8.30
C GLU A 153 -10.19 -0.85 -9.20
N LEU A 154 -10.22 -0.42 -10.47
CA LEU A 154 -9.35 -0.97 -11.51
C LEU A 154 -8.22 -0.02 -11.91
N PHE A 155 -6.99 -0.56 -11.96
CA PHE A 155 -5.83 0.04 -12.58
C PHE A 155 -5.43 -0.82 -13.79
N TYR A 156 -5.68 -0.36 -15.02
CA TYR A 156 -5.46 -1.14 -16.25
C TYR A 156 -6.05 -2.56 -16.17
N GLU A 157 -7.34 -2.65 -15.86
CA GLU A 157 -8.09 -3.91 -15.67
C GLU A 157 -7.70 -4.73 -14.43
N TYR A 158 -6.71 -4.30 -13.65
CA TYR A 158 -6.24 -4.99 -12.45
C TYR A 158 -6.86 -4.40 -11.19
N ASP A 159 -7.28 -5.26 -10.25
CA ASP A 159 -7.82 -4.79 -8.98
C ASP A 159 -6.72 -4.09 -8.16
N LEU A 160 -7.00 -2.89 -7.65
CA LEU A 160 -6.07 -2.13 -6.80
C LEU A 160 -5.90 -2.76 -5.41
N LYS A 161 -6.89 -3.51 -4.92
CA LYS A 161 -6.85 -4.24 -3.64
C LYS A 161 -5.89 -5.43 -3.66
N GLU A 162 -5.62 -5.90 -4.87
CA GLU A 162 -4.63 -6.92 -5.18
C GLU A 162 -3.20 -6.38 -5.19
N SER A 163 -3.01 -5.05 -5.20
CA SER A 163 -1.69 -4.43 -5.05
C SER A 163 -1.13 -4.57 -3.64
N SER A 164 0.18 -4.67 -3.51
CA SER A 164 0.88 -4.79 -2.24
C SER A 164 2.06 -3.83 -2.20
N PHE A 165 2.35 -3.25 -1.04
CA PHE A 165 3.50 -2.36 -0.86
C PHE A 165 4.71 -3.13 -0.31
N ARG A 166 5.91 -2.77 -0.74
CA ARG A 166 7.18 -3.18 -0.15
C ARG A 166 7.95 -1.93 0.25
N VAL A 167 8.55 -1.96 1.43
CA VAL A 167 9.38 -0.86 1.93
C VAL A 167 10.77 -1.40 2.24
N TYR A 168 11.78 -0.76 1.67
CA TYR A 168 13.18 -1.12 1.79
C TYR A 168 13.96 -0.04 2.53
N ASP A 169 14.71 -0.45 3.54
CA ASP A 169 15.69 0.40 4.21
C ASP A 169 17.10 0.00 3.76
N PHE A 170 17.53 0.57 2.63
CA PHE A 170 18.87 0.35 2.07
C PHE A 170 19.91 1.35 2.61
N LEU A 171 19.48 2.46 3.23
CA LEU A 171 20.28 3.67 3.43
C LEU A 171 20.22 4.22 4.87
N THR A 172 19.81 3.40 5.83
CA THR A 172 19.62 3.72 7.26
C THR A 172 18.48 4.69 7.57
N SER A 173 17.29 4.09 7.78
CA SER A 173 16.09 4.53 8.50
C SER A 173 15.40 5.87 8.19
N GLU A 174 16.11 6.93 7.84
CA GLU A 174 15.50 8.27 7.72
C GLU A 174 14.59 8.42 6.50
N ASN A 175 14.91 7.73 5.39
CA ASN A 175 14.15 7.78 4.13
C ASN A 175 14.03 6.39 3.50
N PRO A 176 13.15 5.52 4.02
CA PRO A 176 12.95 4.19 3.46
C PRO A 176 12.21 4.27 2.12
N ILE A 177 12.61 3.43 1.15
CA ILE A 177 12.06 3.41 -0.20
C ILE A 177 10.81 2.51 -0.23
N ALA A 178 9.64 3.09 -0.47
CA ALA A 178 8.39 2.36 -0.64
C ALA A 178 8.03 2.18 -2.12
N ILE A 179 7.61 0.97 -2.51
CA ILE A 179 7.14 0.67 -3.86
C ILE A 179 5.87 -0.17 -3.84
N ARG A 180 5.03 -0.02 -4.85
CA ARG A 180 3.81 -0.81 -5.05
C ARG A 180 4.07 -1.89 -6.11
N ILE A 181 3.67 -3.12 -5.81
CA ILE A 181 3.89 -4.31 -6.63
C ILE A 181 2.60 -5.14 -6.72
N TRP A 182 2.50 -6.03 -7.71
CA TRP A 182 1.43 -7.03 -7.82
C TRP A 182 2.08 -8.43 -7.89
N PRO A 183 2.34 -9.10 -6.75
CA PRO A 183 3.08 -10.37 -6.69
C PRO A 183 2.47 -11.53 -7.49
N GLN A 184 1.15 -11.53 -7.66
CA GLN A 184 0.38 -12.54 -8.38
C GLN A 184 0.34 -12.30 -9.89
N PHE A 185 0.83 -11.16 -10.39
CA PHE A 185 0.92 -10.91 -11.82
C PHE A 185 2.17 -11.57 -12.41
N ALA A 186 1.94 -12.58 -13.26
CA ALA A 186 2.96 -13.19 -14.11
C ALA A 186 3.51 -12.23 -15.19
N ASN A 187 2.89 -11.07 -15.38
CA ASN A 187 3.44 -9.99 -16.21
C ASN A 187 4.68 -9.38 -15.53
N VAL A 188 5.85 -9.76 -16.05
CA VAL A 188 7.20 -9.48 -15.53
C VAL A 188 7.44 -8.10 -14.90
N GLY A 189 6.87 -7.01 -15.43
CA GLY A 189 7.18 -5.64 -14.99
C GLY A 189 6.57 -5.19 -13.66
N MET A 190 5.54 -5.86 -13.13
CA MET A 190 4.86 -5.45 -11.89
C MET A 190 5.36 -6.19 -10.62
N SER A 191 6.35 -7.05 -10.79
CA SER A 191 6.99 -7.86 -9.74
C SER A 191 8.48 -7.51 -9.60
N LEU A 192 9.06 -7.88 -8.45
CA LEU A 192 10.49 -7.69 -8.17
C LEU A 192 11.28 -8.95 -8.51
N TRP A 193 12.44 -8.75 -9.13
CA TRP A 193 13.32 -9.82 -9.61
C TRP A 193 14.64 -9.84 -8.83
N SER A 194 15.14 -11.03 -8.52
CA SER A 194 16.41 -11.24 -7.79
C SER A 194 17.60 -10.52 -8.44
N ALA A 195 17.67 -10.50 -9.78
CA ALA A 195 18.69 -9.77 -10.53
C ALA A 195 18.69 -8.26 -10.24
N GLY A 196 17.52 -7.65 -9.99
CA GLY A 196 17.42 -6.24 -9.60
C GLY A 196 18.05 -5.97 -8.24
N PHE A 197 17.88 -6.87 -7.27
CA PHE A 197 18.52 -6.75 -5.95
C PHE A 197 20.04 -6.90 -6.03
N ILE A 198 20.55 -7.83 -6.84
CA ILE A 198 22.00 -7.99 -7.06
C ILE A 198 22.61 -6.71 -7.67
N LEU A 199 21.90 -6.04 -8.60
CA LEU A 199 22.36 -4.78 -9.18
C LEU A 199 22.24 -3.60 -8.19
N ILE A 200 21.23 -3.60 -7.32
CA ILE A 200 21.12 -2.65 -6.19
C ILE A 200 22.33 -2.81 -5.25
N GLU A 201 22.67 -4.03 -4.85
CA GLU A 201 23.86 -4.29 -4.01
C GLU A 201 25.15 -3.80 -4.69
N TYR A 202 25.32 -4.06 -5.99
CA TYR A 202 26.45 -3.53 -6.75
C TYR A 202 26.49 -1.98 -6.76
N ILE A 203 25.35 -1.32 -6.97
CA ILE A 203 25.27 0.15 -6.95
C ILE A 203 25.62 0.71 -5.57
N LEU A 204 25.09 0.11 -4.50
CA LEU A 204 25.37 0.54 -3.12
C LEU A 204 26.84 0.32 -2.73
N ALA A 205 27.49 -0.71 -3.26
CA ALA A 205 28.93 -0.94 -3.07
C ALA A 205 29.83 0.00 -3.91
N ASN A 206 29.32 0.56 -5.02
CA ASN A 206 30.11 1.33 -6.00
C ASN A 206 29.47 2.69 -6.35
N VAL A 207 28.81 3.36 -5.38
CA VAL A 207 28.01 4.59 -5.62
C VAL A 207 28.78 5.69 -6.36
N ASP A 208 30.09 5.79 -6.13
CA ASP A 208 30.96 6.79 -6.78
C ASP A 208 31.02 6.64 -8.32
N ASP A 209 30.94 5.42 -8.86
CA ASP A 209 30.96 5.17 -10.32
C ASP A 209 29.76 5.78 -11.05
N PHE A 210 28.63 5.91 -10.32
CA PHE A 210 27.36 6.42 -10.82
C PHE A 210 27.23 7.94 -10.66
N LYS A 211 28.14 8.60 -9.91
CA LYS A 211 28.12 10.06 -9.72
C LYS A 211 28.40 10.79 -11.03
N HIS A 212 27.64 11.86 -11.25
CA HIS A 212 27.65 12.73 -12.43
C HIS A 212 27.37 12.01 -13.77
N LYS A 213 26.89 10.76 -13.74
CA LYS A 213 26.47 10.02 -14.94
C LYS A 213 25.00 10.31 -15.26
N ASN A 214 24.70 10.40 -16.55
CA ASN A 214 23.33 10.18 -17.02
C ASN A 214 23.12 8.67 -17.17
N ILE A 215 22.04 8.14 -16.60
CA ILE A 215 21.77 6.70 -16.48
C ILE A 215 20.39 6.44 -17.07
N THR A 216 20.30 5.45 -17.96
CA THR A 216 19.02 4.94 -18.46
C THR A 216 18.85 3.50 -18.02
N GLU A 217 17.77 3.20 -17.32
CA GLU A 217 17.35 1.83 -17.01
C GLU A 217 16.36 1.35 -18.08
N LEU A 218 16.58 0.13 -18.59
CA LEU A 218 15.76 -0.52 -19.59
C LEU A 218 14.98 -1.67 -18.95
N GLY A 219 13.66 -1.65 -19.04
CA GLY A 219 12.81 -2.62 -18.35
C GLY A 219 12.77 -2.38 -16.83
N SER A 220 12.62 -1.11 -16.43
CA SER A 220 12.65 -0.69 -15.02
C SER A 220 11.61 -1.36 -14.13
N GLY A 221 10.55 -1.95 -14.70
CA GLY A 221 9.47 -2.54 -13.92
C GLY A 221 8.87 -1.51 -12.96
N VAL A 222 8.87 -1.85 -11.67
CA VAL A 222 8.39 -0.98 -10.57
C VAL A 222 9.37 0.14 -10.16
N GLY A 223 10.52 0.27 -10.83
CA GLY A 223 11.44 1.40 -10.70
C GLY A 223 12.38 1.38 -9.49
N LEU A 224 12.52 0.24 -8.79
CA LEU A 224 13.29 0.16 -7.54
C LEU A 224 14.77 0.55 -7.70
N LEU A 225 15.41 0.16 -8.81
CA LEU A 225 16.82 0.49 -9.08
C LEU A 225 17.02 2.00 -9.26
N GLY A 226 16.15 2.62 -10.07
CA GLY A 226 16.10 4.07 -10.27
C GLY A 226 15.89 4.82 -8.97
N LEU A 227 14.96 4.35 -8.13
CA LEU A 227 14.71 4.89 -6.80
C LEU A 227 15.96 4.81 -5.90
N VAL A 228 16.66 3.67 -5.88
CA VAL A 228 17.93 3.52 -5.13
C VAL A 228 18.98 4.51 -5.60
N LEU A 229 19.24 4.60 -6.92
CA LEU A 229 20.18 5.57 -7.48
C LEU A 229 19.81 7.02 -7.14
N MET A 230 18.51 7.34 -7.14
CA MET A 230 18.02 8.66 -6.76
C MET A 230 18.13 8.94 -5.25
N ALA A 231 18.04 7.92 -4.40
CA ALA A 231 18.15 8.05 -2.96
C ALA A 231 19.62 8.07 -2.46
N CYS A 232 20.50 7.25 -3.04
CA CYS A 232 21.90 7.13 -2.59
C CYS A 232 22.85 8.18 -3.19
N ILE A 233 22.45 8.88 -4.26
CA ILE A 233 23.24 9.94 -4.90
C ILE A 233 22.60 11.31 -4.64
N ASP A 234 23.32 12.15 -3.89
CA ASP A 234 23.00 13.57 -3.68
C ASP A 234 22.56 14.26 -4.99
N LYS A 235 21.48 15.04 -4.95
CA LYS A 235 20.97 15.80 -6.10
C LYS A 235 22.03 16.67 -6.81
N LYS A 236 23.06 17.14 -6.10
CA LYS A 236 24.21 17.91 -6.64
C LYS A 236 25.20 17.06 -7.45
N ASN A 237 25.27 15.76 -7.14
CA ASN A 237 26.17 14.78 -7.74
C ASN A 237 25.45 13.80 -8.68
N ARG A 238 24.13 13.96 -8.87
CA ARG A 238 23.30 13.06 -9.65
C ARG A 238 23.09 13.65 -11.05
N GLY A 239 23.38 12.88 -12.10
CA GLY A 239 22.98 13.25 -13.46
C GLY A 239 21.49 12.97 -13.70
N VAL A 240 21.09 12.94 -14.97
CA VAL A 240 19.72 12.57 -15.37
C VAL A 240 19.58 11.05 -15.24
N ILE A 241 18.57 10.60 -14.50
CA ILE A 241 18.21 9.19 -14.42
C ILE A 241 16.87 9.01 -15.13
N THR A 242 16.85 8.18 -16.17
CA THR A 242 15.69 7.91 -17.02
C THR A 242 15.27 6.46 -16.83
N LEU A 243 14.03 6.25 -16.42
CA LEU A 243 13.44 4.91 -16.23
C LEU A 243 12.53 4.60 -17.41
N THR A 244 12.63 3.39 -17.97
CA THR A 244 11.90 3.02 -19.19
C THR A 244 11.38 1.59 -19.12
N ASP A 245 10.19 1.38 -19.66
CA ASP A 245 9.55 0.08 -19.79
C ASP A 245 8.66 0.06 -21.03
N TYR A 246 8.29 -1.12 -21.51
CA TYR A 246 7.43 -1.30 -22.67
C TYR A 246 5.94 -1.12 -22.33
N LEU A 247 5.50 -1.54 -21.14
CA LEU A 247 4.09 -1.54 -20.77
C LEU A 247 3.67 -0.21 -20.11
N PRO A 248 2.61 0.49 -20.61
CA PRO A 248 2.14 1.74 -20.01
C PRO A 248 1.75 1.61 -18.52
N CYS A 249 1.06 0.52 -18.15
CA CYS A 249 0.69 0.26 -16.76
C CYS A 249 1.89 0.07 -15.82
N VAL A 250 3.02 -0.43 -16.34
CA VAL A 250 4.28 -0.56 -15.58
C VAL A 250 4.92 0.82 -15.39
N LEU A 251 4.97 1.64 -16.44
CA LEU A 251 5.47 3.02 -16.36
C LEU A 251 4.64 3.90 -15.41
N GLU A 252 3.31 3.77 -15.43
CA GLU A 252 2.43 4.48 -14.48
C GLU A 252 2.62 4.00 -13.04
N ASN A 253 2.82 2.70 -12.82
CA ASN A 253 3.15 2.21 -11.49
C ASN A 253 4.54 2.67 -11.01
N CYS A 254 5.52 2.73 -11.90
CA CYS A 254 6.83 3.33 -11.64
C CYS A 254 6.70 4.82 -11.27
N ALA A 255 5.87 5.58 -11.98
CA ALA A 255 5.55 6.98 -11.68
C ALA A 255 4.90 7.16 -10.30
N PHE A 256 3.95 6.28 -9.96
CA PHE A 256 3.33 6.22 -8.64
C PHE A 256 4.38 5.93 -7.55
N CYS A 257 5.30 4.99 -7.78
CA CYS A 257 6.39 4.69 -6.85
C CYS A 257 7.37 5.88 -6.68
N LEU A 258 7.69 6.62 -7.75
CA LEU A 258 8.50 7.84 -7.67
C LEU A 258 7.81 8.93 -6.83
N SER A 259 6.50 9.12 -7.06
CA SER A 259 5.65 10.03 -6.27
C SER A 259 5.62 9.66 -4.79
N LEU A 260 5.46 8.37 -4.49
CA LEU A 260 5.37 7.82 -3.13
C LEU A 260 6.63 8.10 -2.28
N ASN A 261 7.79 8.21 -2.94
CA ASN A 261 9.09 8.52 -2.32
C ASN A 261 9.46 10.01 -2.38
N ASN A 262 8.53 10.90 -2.76
CA ASN A 262 8.78 12.34 -2.96
C ASN A 262 9.90 12.66 -3.95
N ILE A 263 10.17 11.76 -4.90
CA ILE A 263 11.23 11.89 -5.90
C ILE A 263 10.67 12.57 -7.16
N PRO A 264 11.19 13.74 -7.58
CA PRO A 264 10.74 14.39 -8.81
C PRO A 264 11.13 13.57 -10.04
N TYR A 265 10.20 13.38 -10.97
CA TYR A 265 10.39 12.55 -12.15
C TYR A 265 9.83 13.18 -13.43
N GLN A 266 10.27 12.64 -14.57
CA GLN A 266 9.69 12.85 -15.89
C GLN A 266 9.53 11.47 -16.54
N LEU A 267 8.36 11.18 -17.11
CA LEU A 267 8.07 9.89 -17.74
C LEU A 267 8.31 9.98 -19.25
N TYR A 268 8.89 8.92 -19.81
CA TYR A 268 9.02 8.73 -21.24
C TYR A 268 8.54 7.32 -21.58
N ASN A 269 7.51 7.21 -22.43
CA ASN A 269 7.14 5.92 -22.99
C ASN A 269 8.27 5.42 -23.90
N LEU A 270 8.67 4.15 -23.78
CA LEU A 270 9.79 3.61 -24.54
C LEU A 270 9.57 3.70 -26.05
N ASN A 271 8.33 3.58 -26.54
CA ASN A 271 8.02 3.78 -27.96
C ASN A 271 8.30 5.24 -28.37
N THR A 272 7.86 6.22 -27.58
CA THR A 272 8.18 7.64 -27.82
C THR A 272 9.70 7.86 -27.78
N PHE A 273 10.41 7.26 -26.83
CA PHE A 273 11.88 7.40 -26.69
C PHE A 273 12.66 6.79 -27.86
N MET A 274 12.27 5.59 -28.32
CA MET A 274 12.90 4.87 -29.44
C MET A 274 12.66 5.55 -30.79
N TYR A 275 11.51 6.19 -30.98
CA TYR A 275 11.13 6.84 -32.24
C TYR A 275 11.30 8.37 -32.25
N LEU A 276 11.96 8.95 -31.24
CA LEU A 276 12.36 10.36 -31.26
C LEU A 276 13.22 10.65 -32.52
N PRO A 277 12.80 11.54 -33.42
CA PRO A 277 13.63 11.97 -34.53
C PRO A 277 15.00 12.47 -34.04
N GLN A 278 16.09 12.00 -34.67
CA GLN A 278 17.47 12.37 -34.29
C GLN A 278 17.72 13.89 -34.29
N THR A 279 16.86 14.67 -34.96
CA THR A 279 16.86 16.15 -34.97
C THR A 279 16.53 16.78 -33.61
N LEU A 280 15.84 16.10 -32.69
CA LEU A 280 15.43 16.65 -31.39
C LEU A 280 16.56 16.70 -30.34
N TYR A 281 17.66 15.97 -30.54
CA TYR A 281 18.85 16.00 -29.66
C TYR A 281 19.54 17.39 -29.55
N ARG A 282 19.09 18.40 -30.31
CA ARG A 282 19.60 19.78 -30.28
C ARG A 282 18.68 20.82 -29.65
N MET A 283 17.49 20.46 -29.16
CA MET A 283 16.63 21.45 -28.51
C MET A 283 17.16 21.81 -27.12
N ARG A 284 17.40 23.11 -26.89
CA ARG A 284 17.78 23.64 -25.58
C ARG A 284 16.69 23.33 -24.56
N MET A 285 17.09 22.91 -23.36
CA MET A 285 16.21 22.82 -22.20
C MET A 285 15.38 24.11 -22.04
N PRO A 286 14.05 24.04 -21.91
CA PRO A 286 13.23 25.20 -21.58
C PRO A 286 13.65 25.81 -20.25
N LYS A 287 13.50 27.13 -20.11
CA LYS A 287 13.66 27.79 -18.81
C LYS A 287 12.46 27.42 -17.92
N ALA A 288 12.68 27.38 -16.61
CA ALA A 288 11.84 26.69 -15.62
C ALA A 288 10.38 27.19 -15.41
N ASN A 289 9.82 28.00 -16.31
CA ASN A 289 8.52 28.67 -16.15
C ASN A 289 7.45 28.24 -17.18
N GLU A 290 7.76 27.40 -18.16
CA GLU A 290 6.80 26.93 -19.16
C GLU A 290 6.26 25.54 -18.80
N LYS A 291 5.03 25.50 -18.27
CA LYS A 291 4.22 24.28 -18.19
C LYS A 291 3.47 24.10 -19.50
N GLU A 292 3.93 23.20 -20.35
CA GLU A 292 3.09 22.61 -21.39
C GLU A 292 2.93 21.10 -21.18
N MET A 293 1.69 20.66 -21.35
CA MET A 293 1.24 19.30 -21.06
C MET A 293 0.93 18.62 -22.39
N TRP A 294 1.86 17.83 -22.90
CA TRP A 294 1.71 17.11 -24.18
C TRP A 294 1.25 15.68 -23.92
N PHE A 295 -0.05 15.44 -24.04
CA PHE A 295 -0.63 14.10 -24.20
C PHE A 295 -1.00 13.90 -25.67
N ALA A 296 -0.33 12.95 -26.33
CA ALA A 296 -0.70 12.34 -27.61
C ALA A 296 0.02 10.98 -27.71
#